data_AF-A0A8J3Z7S8-F1
#
_entry.id   AF-A0A8J3Z7S8-F1
#
_cell.length_a   1.000
_cell.length_b   1.000
_cell.length_c   1.000
_cell.angle_alpha   90.00
_cell.angle_beta   90.00
_cell.angle_gamma   90.00
#
_symmetry.space_group_name_H-M   'P 1'
#
loop_
_entity.id
_entity.type
_entity.pdbx_description
1 polymer ?
#
loop_
_entity_poly.entity_id
_entity_poly.type
_entity_poly.pdbx_seq_one_letter_code
_entity_poly.pdbx_strand_id
1 'polypeptide(L)'
;MSGLQAVSATLAASTDPVQTVTVTCPSGTELVSAAGSITGALGNATIDDAFPDVARNRVTVTAMVTDPPYATAWRPTAVAYCADDMPGLEWVDARSPYDPRDKAATATCPSNKKLVGTGWSTEDAMGNVLVTGVVPKNGDTTHAADSVTVSAYEESAFVDDAWGVTAFAACATPLTGQRVAVTSTGFDAVDPKLIGVACDPGEVATGGGVSLLAGPAAIGNVVVDDLLPSNLDSGNPPTATNLAAYVEDSPPGDNWTLKVFTLCADG
;
A
#
# COMPACT_ATOMS: atom_id res chain seq x y z
N MET A 1 -4.85 19.23 -10.48
CA MET A 1 -4.94 17.96 -11.25
C MET A 1 -6.41 17.67 -11.61
N SER A 2 -6.74 17.39 -12.88
CA SER A 2 -8.14 17.16 -13.27
C SER A 2 -8.60 15.72 -13.00
N GLY A 3 -9.85 15.57 -12.58
CA GLY A 3 -10.53 14.28 -12.50
C GLY A 3 -10.02 13.30 -11.44
N LEU A 4 -9.04 13.68 -10.62
CA LEU A 4 -8.49 12.82 -9.57
C LEU A 4 -9.58 12.41 -8.58
N GLN A 5 -9.75 11.11 -8.41
CA GLN A 5 -10.69 10.50 -7.48
C GLN A 5 -10.18 9.14 -7.02
N ALA A 6 -10.63 8.68 -5.85
CA ALA A 6 -10.43 7.30 -5.42
C ALA A 6 -11.75 6.53 -5.54
N VAL A 7 -11.71 5.38 -6.21
CA VAL A 7 -12.83 4.45 -6.35
C VAL A 7 -12.51 3.11 -5.70
N SER A 8 -13.53 2.43 -5.18
CA SER A 8 -13.37 1.14 -4.53
C SER A 8 -14.27 0.02 -5.07
N ALA A 9 -13.86 -1.21 -4.78
CA ALA A 9 -14.70 -2.38 -4.83
C ALA A 9 -14.43 -3.24 -3.59
N THR A 10 -15.49 -3.69 -2.93
CA THR A 10 -15.41 -4.49 -1.70
C THR A 10 -16.06 -5.85 -1.94
N LEU A 11 -15.37 -6.93 -1.53
CA LEU A 11 -15.94 -8.27 -1.61
C LEU A 11 -16.97 -8.50 -0.50
N ALA A 12 -17.89 -9.45 -0.68
CA ALA A 12 -18.72 -9.90 0.43
C ALA A 12 -17.85 -10.59 1.50
N ALA A 13 -18.22 -10.43 2.77
CA ALA A 13 -17.49 -11.09 3.85
C ALA A 13 -17.60 -12.61 3.75
N SER A 14 -16.45 -13.28 3.81
CA SER A 14 -16.31 -14.74 3.75
C SER A 14 -15.30 -15.22 4.78
N THR A 15 -15.31 -16.52 5.07
CA THR A 15 -14.29 -17.21 5.86
C THR A 15 -13.22 -17.85 4.97
N ASP A 16 -13.24 -17.58 3.66
CA ASP A 16 -12.22 -18.11 2.75
C ASP A 16 -10.84 -17.55 3.11
N PRO A 17 -9.79 -18.39 3.11
CA PRO A 17 -8.44 -17.98 3.51
C PRO A 17 -7.76 -17.06 2.48
N VAL A 18 -8.29 -17.01 1.26
CA VAL A 18 -7.82 -16.11 0.19
C VAL A 18 -9.02 -15.43 -0.42
N GLN A 19 -8.97 -14.11 -0.53
CA GLN A 19 -10.01 -13.31 -1.16
C GLN A 19 -9.40 -12.31 -2.11
N THR A 20 -9.89 -12.28 -3.34
CA THR A 20 -9.43 -11.37 -4.39
C THR A 20 -10.58 -10.49 -4.85
N VAL A 21 -10.33 -9.19 -4.90
CA VAL A 21 -11.29 -8.17 -5.37
C VAL A 21 -10.61 -7.25 -6.38
N THR A 22 -11.36 -6.79 -7.37
CA THR A 22 -10.84 -5.92 -8.42
C THR A 22 -11.73 -4.69 -8.57
N VAL A 23 -11.12 -3.52 -8.66
CA VAL A 23 -11.77 -2.26 -8.99
C VAL A 23 -11.17 -1.71 -10.28
N THR A 24 -12.03 -1.20 -11.16
CA THR A 24 -11.63 -0.60 -12.44
C THR A 24 -11.82 0.90 -12.36
N CYS A 25 -10.84 1.67 -12.85
CA CYS A 25 -10.96 3.11 -12.99
C CYS A 25 -12.13 3.48 -13.91
N PRO A 26 -12.82 4.61 -13.66
CA PRO A 26 -13.85 5.12 -14.54
C PRO A 26 -13.35 5.27 -16.00
N SER A 27 -14.26 5.07 -16.96
CA SER A 27 -13.91 5.21 -18.37
C SER A 27 -13.33 6.59 -18.66
N GLY A 28 -12.18 6.63 -19.35
CA GLY A 28 -11.49 7.87 -19.70
C GLY A 28 -10.48 8.37 -18.67
N THR A 29 -10.30 7.64 -17.56
CA THR A 29 -9.28 7.94 -16.54
C THR A 29 -8.18 6.88 -16.54
N GLU A 30 -7.01 7.25 -16.04
CA GLU A 30 -5.83 6.40 -15.90
C GLU A 30 -5.57 6.05 -14.44
N LEU A 31 -5.05 4.84 -14.18
CA LEU A 31 -4.68 4.42 -12.83
C LEU A 31 -3.38 5.11 -12.39
N VAL A 32 -3.46 5.85 -11.29
CA VAL A 32 -2.35 6.60 -10.69
C VAL A 32 -1.73 5.83 -9.52
N SER A 33 -2.54 5.24 -8.64
CA SER A 33 -2.06 4.52 -7.46
C SER A 33 -2.99 3.36 -7.10
N ALA A 34 -2.39 2.30 -6.55
CA ALA A 34 -3.08 1.16 -5.99
C ALA A 34 -3.03 1.19 -4.47
N ALA A 35 -4.10 0.74 -3.84
CA ALA A 35 -4.26 0.66 -2.40
C ALA A 35 -5.31 -0.41 -2.04
N GLY A 36 -5.44 -0.71 -0.75
CA GLY A 36 -6.41 -1.69 -0.28
C GLY A 36 -6.62 -1.61 1.22
N SER A 37 -7.66 -2.32 1.69
CA SER A 37 -7.97 -2.45 3.10
C SER A 37 -8.57 -3.81 3.41
N ILE A 38 -8.44 -4.27 4.65
CA ILE A 38 -9.08 -5.49 5.13
C ILE A 38 -10.02 -5.14 6.30
N THR A 39 -11.28 -5.55 6.20
CA THR A 39 -12.23 -5.36 7.30
C THR A 39 -12.61 -6.69 7.93
N GLY A 40 -12.44 -6.77 9.26
CA GLY A 40 -12.91 -7.87 10.08
C GLY A 40 -11.89 -8.98 10.35
N ALA A 41 -10.71 -8.94 9.74
CA ALA A 41 -9.62 -9.89 10.02
C ALA A 41 -8.86 -9.55 11.30
N LEU A 42 -8.71 -8.26 11.63
CA LEU A 42 -8.08 -7.78 12.87
C LEU A 42 -6.66 -8.36 13.04
N GLY A 43 -5.81 -8.17 12.04
CA GLY A 43 -4.43 -8.69 12.04
C GLY A 43 -4.26 -10.15 11.65
N ASN A 44 -5.34 -10.90 11.39
CA ASN A 44 -5.25 -12.31 10.97
C ASN A 44 -5.30 -12.49 9.43
N ALA A 45 -5.15 -11.39 8.68
CA ALA A 45 -5.03 -11.44 7.23
C ALA A 45 -4.25 -10.23 6.73
N THR A 46 -3.44 -10.45 5.69
CA THR A 46 -2.56 -9.45 5.08
C THR A 46 -2.97 -9.14 3.65
N ILE A 47 -2.63 -7.95 3.18
CA ILE A 47 -2.71 -7.60 1.75
C ILE A 47 -1.43 -8.10 1.07
N ASP A 48 -1.57 -9.24 0.39
CA ASP A 48 -0.54 -9.85 -0.43
C ASP A 48 -0.26 -8.97 -1.67
N ASP A 49 -1.33 -8.60 -2.38
CA ASP A 49 -1.25 -7.77 -3.58
C ASP A 49 -2.08 -6.49 -3.44
N ALA A 50 -1.49 -5.37 -3.86
CA ALA A 50 -2.23 -4.21 -4.36
C ALA A 50 -1.72 -3.93 -5.77
N PHE A 51 -2.10 -4.82 -6.68
CA PHE A 51 -1.50 -4.94 -8.00
C PHE A 51 -2.16 -3.99 -9.01
N PRO A 52 -1.42 -3.01 -9.57
CA PRO A 52 -1.86 -2.23 -10.71
C PRO A 52 -1.72 -3.10 -11.97
N ASP A 53 -2.83 -3.68 -12.42
CA ASP A 53 -2.81 -4.71 -13.49
C ASP A 53 -2.12 -4.23 -14.78
N VAL A 54 -1.70 -5.14 -15.64
CA VAL A 54 -0.93 -4.89 -16.87
C VAL A 54 -1.57 -3.83 -17.78
N ALA A 55 -2.91 -3.79 -17.85
CA ALA A 55 -3.66 -2.80 -18.62
C ALA A 55 -3.71 -1.40 -17.96
N ARG A 56 -3.19 -1.26 -16.74
CA ARG A 56 -3.05 -0.03 -15.93
C ARG A 56 -4.35 0.79 -15.83
N ASN A 57 -5.47 0.09 -15.75
CA ASN A 57 -6.81 0.67 -15.60
C ASN A 57 -7.61 0.02 -14.46
N ARG A 58 -7.02 -0.93 -13.73
CA ARG A 58 -7.64 -1.61 -12.61
C ARG A 58 -6.62 -1.99 -11.55
N VAL A 59 -7.10 -2.09 -10.33
CA VAL A 59 -6.36 -2.59 -9.18
C VAL A 59 -6.97 -3.90 -8.76
N THR A 60 -6.14 -4.93 -8.64
CA THR A 60 -6.51 -6.21 -8.03
C THR A 60 -5.87 -6.27 -6.66
N VAL A 61 -6.70 -6.41 -5.63
CA VAL A 61 -6.25 -6.69 -4.27
C VAL A 61 -6.48 -8.16 -3.97
N THR A 62 -5.40 -8.85 -3.63
CA THR A 62 -5.43 -10.20 -3.06
C THR A 62 -5.07 -10.07 -1.59
N ALA A 63 -5.95 -10.57 -0.73
CA ALA A 63 -5.69 -10.68 0.70
C ALA A 63 -5.70 -12.15 1.11
N MET A 64 -4.85 -12.50 2.07
CA MET A 64 -4.69 -13.87 2.55
C MET A 64 -4.66 -13.89 4.07
N VAL A 65 -5.24 -14.93 4.66
CA VAL A 65 -5.05 -15.26 6.08
C VAL A 65 -3.59 -15.62 6.30
N THR A 66 -2.99 -15.01 7.32
CA THR A 66 -1.58 -15.15 7.71
C THR A 66 -1.36 -16.45 8.49
N ASP A 67 -2.22 -16.75 9.48
CA ASP A 67 -2.22 -18.02 10.23
C ASP A 67 -3.52 -18.86 10.06
N PRO A 68 -3.60 -19.76 9.07
CA PRO A 68 -4.77 -20.63 8.90
C PRO A 68 -4.80 -21.77 9.95
N PRO A 69 -6.00 -22.15 10.47
CA PRO A 69 -7.33 -21.70 10.02
C PRO A 69 -7.86 -20.48 10.77
N TYR A 70 -8.38 -19.50 10.01
CA TYR A 70 -9.13 -18.37 10.54
C TYR A 70 -10.63 -18.51 10.22
N ALA A 71 -11.47 -18.55 11.26
CA ALA A 71 -12.90 -18.90 11.13
C ALA A 71 -13.87 -17.71 11.17
N THR A 72 -13.37 -16.49 11.33
CA THR A 72 -14.21 -15.27 11.35
C THR A 72 -14.38 -14.74 9.93
N ALA A 73 -15.58 -14.25 9.60
CA ALA A 73 -15.82 -13.68 8.28
C ALA A 73 -15.15 -12.29 8.14
N TRP A 74 -14.38 -12.12 7.07
CA TRP A 74 -13.62 -10.91 6.76
C TRP A 74 -13.78 -10.57 5.28
N ARG A 75 -13.41 -9.34 4.87
CA ARG A 75 -13.46 -8.93 3.45
C ARG A 75 -12.34 -7.95 3.08
N PRO A 76 -11.75 -8.07 1.88
CA PRO A 76 -10.90 -7.04 1.31
C PRO A 76 -11.70 -5.98 0.54
N THR A 77 -11.10 -4.79 0.43
CA THR A 77 -11.50 -3.72 -0.49
C THR A 77 -10.30 -3.36 -1.36
N ALA A 78 -10.48 -3.36 -2.68
CA ALA A 78 -9.52 -2.77 -3.62
C ALA A 78 -9.81 -1.29 -3.81
N VAL A 79 -8.75 -0.47 -3.85
CA VAL A 79 -8.85 0.97 -4.07
C VAL A 79 -7.95 1.39 -5.24
N ALA A 80 -8.53 2.10 -6.19
CA ALA A 80 -7.82 2.71 -7.31
C ALA A 80 -7.92 4.23 -7.23
N TYR A 81 -6.76 4.89 -7.28
CA TYR A 81 -6.68 6.34 -7.53
C TYR A 81 -6.65 6.53 -9.04
N CYS A 82 -7.64 7.25 -9.56
CA CYS A 82 -7.83 7.45 -10.98
C CYS A 82 -7.84 8.94 -11.28
N ALA A 83 -7.16 9.36 -12.35
CA ALA A 83 -7.15 10.75 -12.78
C ALA A 83 -7.37 10.83 -14.29
N ASP A 84 -7.76 12.01 -14.78
CA ASP A 84 -7.71 12.29 -16.22
C ASP A 84 -6.24 12.25 -16.70
N ASP A 85 -6.03 12.15 -18.02
CA ASP A 85 -4.73 12.11 -18.72
C ASP A 85 -3.61 12.81 -17.94
N MET A 86 -2.76 11.99 -17.31
CA MET A 86 -1.68 12.49 -16.48
C MET A 86 -0.41 12.60 -17.32
N PRO A 87 0.14 13.81 -17.55
CA PRO A 87 1.19 14.01 -18.53
C PRO A 87 2.42 13.13 -18.32
N GLY A 88 2.66 12.24 -19.28
CA GLY A 88 3.80 11.33 -19.24
C GLY A 88 3.70 10.28 -18.14
N LEU A 89 2.49 9.92 -17.68
CA LEU A 89 2.30 8.79 -16.78
C LEU A 89 2.84 7.51 -17.42
N GLU A 90 3.68 6.82 -16.68
CA GLU A 90 4.10 5.46 -16.98
C GLU A 90 4.30 4.70 -15.66
N TRP A 91 4.20 3.38 -15.72
CA TRP A 91 4.50 2.55 -14.58
C TRP A 91 5.84 1.85 -14.79
N VAL A 92 6.68 1.95 -13.76
CA VAL A 92 7.95 1.23 -13.68
C VAL A 92 7.83 0.18 -12.58
N ASP A 93 8.29 -1.04 -12.86
CA ASP A 93 8.38 -2.10 -11.87
C ASP A 93 9.82 -2.51 -11.61
N ALA A 94 10.06 -3.03 -10.41
CA ALA A 94 11.30 -3.67 -10.04
C ALA A 94 10.97 -4.87 -9.16
N ARG A 95 11.65 -5.98 -9.42
CA ARG A 95 11.42 -7.25 -8.74
C ARG A 95 12.64 -7.66 -7.92
N SER A 96 12.41 -8.18 -6.72
CA SER A 96 13.45 -8.77 -5.89
C SER A 96 13.95 -10.11 -6.45
N PRO A 97 15.10 -10.62 -6.00
CA PRO A 97 15.45 -12.04 -6.19
C PRO A 97 14.35 -12.98 -5.65
N TYR A 98 14.27 -14.18 -6.21
CA TYR A 98 13.33 -15.23 -5.82
C TYR A 98 14.05 -16.28 -4.96
N ASP A 99 13.88 -16.19 -3.63
CA ASP A 99 14.65 -16.93 -2.59
C ASP A 99 13.97 -16.81 -1.18
N PRO A 100 14.43 -17.48 -0.10
CA PRO A 100 13.77 -17.49 1.23
C PRO A 100 14.28 -16.39 2.18
N ARG A 101 14.69 -15.24 1.67
CA ARG A 101 15.23 -14.14 2.49
C ARG A 101 14.29 -12.98 2.44
N ASP A 102 14.20 -12.22 3.54
CA ASP A 102 13.59 -10.89 3.56
C ASP A 102 14.01 -10.05 2.34
N LYS A 103 13.04 -9.34 1.77
CA LYS A 103 13.23 -8.69 0.47
C LYS A 103 12.88 -7.22 0.53
N ALA A 104 13.59 -6.50 -0.32
CA ALA A 104 13.15 -5.22 -0.79
C ALA A 104 13.31 -5.15 -2.31
N ALA A 105 12.39 -4.47 -2.97
CA ALA A 105 12.49 -4.09 -4.36
C ALA A 105 12.27 -2.58 -4.48
N THR A 106 13.04 -1.93 -5.36
CA THR A 106 12.96 -0.47 -5.55
C THR A 106 12.70 -0.13 -7.01
N ALA A 107 11.49 0.35 -7.30
CA ALA A 107 11.14 0.89 -8.61
C ALA A 107 11.48 2.39 -8.65
N THR A 108 12.30 2.79 -9.63
CA THR A 108 12.81 4.16 -9.76
C THR A 108 12.26 4.80 -11.03
N CYS A 109 11.67 5.99 -10.88
CA CYS A 109 11.18 6.77 -12.00
C CYS A 109 12.33 7.24 -12.90
N PRO A 110 12.10 7.40 -14.22
CA PRO A 110 13.09 8.00 -15.10
C PRO A 110 13.46 9.41 -14.65
N SER A 111 14.66 9.87 -15.06
CA SER A 111 15.30 11.08 -14.52
C SER A 111 14.49 12.39 -14.65
N ASN A 112 13.50 12.43 -15.53
CA ASN A 112 12.61 13.58 -15.77
C ASN A 112 11.19 13.39 -15.20
N LYS A 113 10.96 12.35 -14.41
CA LYS A 113 9.66 12.01 -13.82
C LYS A 113 9.76 11.88 -12.32
N LYS A 114 8.61 11.95 -11.65
CA LYS A 114 8.47 11.82 -10.20
C LYS A 114 7.36 10.86 -9.84
N LEU A 115 7.48 10.27 -8.66
CA LEU A 115 6.55 9.27 -8.13
C LEU A 115 5.21 9.93 -7.81
N VAL A 116 4.15 9.50 -8.48
CA VAL A 116 2.77 9.97 -8.28
C VAL A 116 1.88 8.91 -7.65
N GLY A 117 2.32 7.65 -7.59
CA GLY A 117 1.57 6.58 -6.97
C GLY A 117 2.38 5.31 -6.85
N THR A 118 1.82 4.36 -6.11
CA THR A 118 2.51 3.13 -5.70
C THR A 118 1.63 1.91 -5.93
N GLY A 119 2.25 0.75 -6.00
CA GLY A 119 1.61 -0.55 -5.89
C GLY A 119 2.64 -1.60 -5.51
N TRP A 120 2.17 -2.79 -5.15
CA TRP A 120 3.03 -3.93 -4.85
C TRP A 120 2.35 -5.24 -5.21
N SER A 121 3.18 -6.27 -5.36
CA SER A 121 2.73 -7.65 -5.38
C SER A 121 3.74 -8.53 -4.66
N THR A 122 3.24 -9.57 -4.01
CA THR A 122 4.05 -10.68 -3.51
C THR A 122 3.80 -11.90 -4.38
N GLU A 123 4.86 -12.62 -4.71
CA GLU A 123 4.80 -13.79 -5.58
C GLU A 123 5.12 -15.03 -4.77
N ASP A 124 4.21 -16.00 -4.80
CA ASP A 124 4.31 -17.28 -4.08
C ASP A 124 4.51 -17.13 -2.56
N ALA A 125 4.06 -16.02 -1.96
CA ALA A 125 4.13 -15.75 -0.53
C ALA A 125 3.11 -16.55 0.31
N MET A 126 1.95 -16.88 -0.28
CA MET A 126 0.90 -17.72 0.32
C MET A 126 0.43 -17.25 1.71
N GLY A 127 0.43 -15.94 1.98
CA GLY A 127 0.03 -15.37 3.28
C GLY A 127 1.12 -15.36 4.35
N ASN A 128 2.28 -15.99 4.14
CA ASN A 128 3.38 -16.06 5.12
C ASN A 128 4.38 -14.90 5.02
N VAL A 129 4.11 -13.94 4.14
CA VAL A 129 4.96 -12.77 3.91
C VAL A 129 4.17 -11.51 4.19
N LEU A 130 4.68 -10.70 5.10
CA LEU A 130 4.07 -9.43 5.47
C LEU A 130 4.77 -8.29 4.73
N VAL A 131 4.01 -7.49 3.99
CA VAL A 131 4.52 -6.25 3.41
C VAL A 131 4.68 -5.22 4.53
N THR A 132 5.91 -5.03 4.96
CA THR A 132 6.27 -4.15 6.08
C THR A 132 6.57 -2.71 5.62
N GLY A 133 6.69 -2.47 4.32
CA GLY A 133 6.89 -1.12 3.82
C GLY A 133 6.55 -0.95 2.36
N VAL A 134 5.92 0.19 2.06
CA VAL A 134 5.75 0.78 0.74
C VAL A 134 6.22 2.22 0.88
N VAL A 135 7.51 2.45 0.68
CA VAL A 135 8.19 3.67 1.14
C VAL A 135 8.64 4.52 -0.04
N PRO A 136 8.01 5.69 -0.28
CA PRO A 136 8.55 6.70 -1.18
C PRO A 136 9.96 7.13 -0.74
N LYS A 137 10.91 7.24 -1.67
CA LYS A 137 12.28 7.66 -1.40
C LYS A 137 12.61 8.98 -2.08
N ASN A 138 13.62 9.67 -1.55
CA ASN A 138 14.16 10.93 -2.05
C ASN A 138 13.15 12.09 -2.12
N GLY A 139 12.00 11.94 -1.46
CA GLY A 139 11.03 13.00 -1.24
C GLY A 139 10.94 13.35 0.24
N ASP A 140 10.46 14.55 0.51
CA ASP A 140 10.22 15.10 1.85
C ASP A 140 9.07 16.11 1.81
N THR A 141 8.86 16.87 2.88
CA THR A 141 7.81 17.89 2.97
C THR A 141 8.02 19.11 2.07
N THR A 142 9.03 19.09 1.19
CA THR A 142 9.36 20.14 0.22
C THR A 142 9.73 19.61 -1.16
N HIS A 143 9.95 18.30 -1.32
CA HIS A 143 10.40 17.68 -2.55
C HIS A 143 9.63 16.40 -2.89
N ALA A 144 9.35 16.20 -4.18
CA ALA A 144 8.75 14.99 -4.71
C ALA A 144 9.68 13.78 -4.59
N ALA A 145 9.11 12.63 -4.25
CA ALA A 145 9.80 11.34 -4.36
C ALA A 145 10.04 10.96 -5.82
N ASP A 146 11.04 10.13 -6.07
CA ASP A 146 11.37 9.60 -7.41
C ASP A 146 11.42 8.08 -7.49
N SER A 147 11.17 7.39 -6.38
CA SER A 147 11.16 5.94 -6.34
C SER A 147 10.33 5.46 -5.14
N VAL A 148 9.86 4.21 -5.22
CA VAL A 148 9.24 3.51 -4.10
C VAL A 148 10.04 2.25 -3.81
N THR A 149 10.28 1.99 -2.52
CA THR A 149 10.82 0.72 -2.06
C THR A 149 9.72 -0.06 -1.37
N VAL A 150 9.42 -1.25 -1.87
CA VAL A 150 8.56 -2.22 -1.18
C VAL A 150 9.47 -3.14 -0.39
N SER A 151 9.16 -3.36 0.88
CA SER A 151 9.86 -4.28 1.77
C SER A 151 8.87 -5.28 2.33
N ALA A 152 9.27 -6.54 2.39
CA ALA A 152 8.46 -7.59 2.96
C ALA A 152 9.31 -8.54 3.81
N TYR A 153 8.68 -9.10 4.82
CA TYR A 153 9.29 -9.95 5.84
C TYR A 153 8.59 -11.30 5.84
N GLU A 154 9.37 -12.38 5.91
CA GLU A 154 8.84 -13.74 6.03
C GLU A 154 8.55 -14.04 7.50
N GLU A 155 7.26 -14.21 7.82
CA GLU A 155 6.80 -14.45 9.20
C GLU A 155 7.12 -15.88 9.65
N SER A 156 6.94 -16.85 8.77
CA SER A 156 7.24 -18.25 9.05
C SER A 156 7.83 -18.96 7.83
N ALA A 157 8.84 -19.81 8.06
CA ALA A 157 9.44 -20.61 7.00
C ALA A 157 8.43 -21.65 6.49
N PHE A 158 8.19 -21.70 5.17
CA PHE A 158 7.28 -22.66 4.55
C PHE A 158 7.92 -23.46 3.41
N VAL A 159 7.38 -24.65 3.14
CA VAL A 159 8.05 -25.80 2.48
C VAL A 159 8.65 -25.51 1.08
N ASP A 160 8.24 -24.45 0.39
CA ASP A 160 8.71 -24.10 -0.96
C ASP A 160 9.61 -22.85 -1.03
N ASP A 161 9.93 -22.20 0.11
CA ASP A 161 11.08 -21.29 0.40
C ASP A 161 11.49 -20.25 -0.67
N ALA A 162 10.69 -19.98 -1.69
CA ALA A 162 11.05 -19.06 -2.74
C ALA A 162 9.86 -18.20 -3.08
N TRP A 163 10.00 -16.93 -2.74
CA TRP A 163 9.00 -15.91 -2.97
C TRP A 163 9.66 -14.68 -3.59
N GLY A 164 8.85 -13.77 -4.12
CA GLY A 164 9.31 -12.50 -4.69
C GLY A 164 8.45 -11.33 -4.25
N VAL A 165 9.01 -10.13 -4.31
CA VAL A 165 8.27 -8.87 -4.18
C VAL A 165 8.53 -8.05 -5.43
N THR A 166 7.45 -7.50 -5.98
CA THR A 166 7.53 -6.51 -7.05
C THR A 166 7.03 -5.16 -6.51
N ALA A 167 7.88 -4.14 -6.64
CA ALA A 167 7.52 -2.75 -6.40
C ALA A 167 7.01 -2.11 -7.69
N PHE A 168 5.89 -1.41 -7.64
CA PHE A 168 5.36 -0.64 -8.77
C PHE A 168 5.37 0.85 -8.45
N ALA A 169 6.05 1.63 -9.28
CA ALA A 169 6.08 3.09 -9.24
C ALA A 169 5.26 3.65 -10.40
N ALA A 170 4.21 4.41 -10.11
CA ALA A 170 3.61 5.30 -11.11
C ALA A 170 4.44 6.57 -11.19
N CYS A 171 4.91 6.90 -12.38
CA CYS A 171 5.84 7.97 -12.65
C CYS A 171 5.26 8.90 -13.70
N ALA A 172 5.17 10.20 -13.39
CA ALA A 172 4.66 11.19 -14.34
C ALA A 172 5.57 12.41 -14.41
N THR A 173 5.28 13.31 -15.35
CA THR A 173 5.88 14.65 -15.35
C THR A 173 5.65 15.30 -13.98
N PRO A 174 6.68 15.92 -13.36
CA PRO A 174 6.55 16.50 -12.02
C PRO A 174 5.34 17.42 -11.92
N LEU A 175 4.52 17.19 -10.91
CA LEU A 175 3.34 17.99 -10.65
C LEU A 175 3.74 19.26 -9.88
N THR A 176 2.98 20.34 -10.05
CA THR A 176 3.18 21.55 -9.25
C THR A 176 2.94 21.23 -7.77
N GLY A 177 3.78 21.78 -6.88
CA GLY A 177 3.67 21.58 -5.43
C GLY A 177 4.01 20.16 -4.95
N GLN A 178 4.52 19.28 -5.83
CA GLN A 178 4.68 17.87 -5.50
C GLN A 178 5.69 17.63 -4.36
N ARG A 179 5.26 16.88 -3.34
CA ARG A 179 6.07 16.53 -2.16
C ARG A 179 5.50 15.31 -1.42
N VAL A 180 6.16 14.89 -0.34
CA VAL A 180 5.75 13.77 0.50
C VAL A 180 5.40 14.26 1.91
N ALA A 181 4.14 14.14 2.29
CA ALA A 181 3.72 14.31 3.67
C ALA A 181 3.94 13.01 4.45
N VAL A 182 4.42 13.11 5.69
CA VAL A 182 4.72 11.95 6.53
C VAL A 182 4.39 12.24 7.99
N THR A 183 3.86 11.24 8.69
CA THR A 183 3.74 11.25 10.16
C THR A 183 3.92 9.85 10.72
N SER A 184 4.14 9.73 12.03
CA SER A 184 4.41 8.46 12.69
C SER A 184 3.75 8.33 14.05
N THR A 185 3.42 7.11 14.45
CA THR A 185 2.95 6.80 15.80
C THR A 185 4.10 6.78 16.81
N GLY A 186 3.76 6.74 18.10
CA GLY A 186 4.73 6.47 19.16
C GLY A 186 5.38 5.09 19.01
N PHE A 187 6.61 4.95 19.53
CA PHE A 187 7.30 3.67 19.62
C PHE A 187 6.94 2.96 20.93
N ASP A 188 5.87 2.19 20.87
CA ASP A 188 5.23 1.51 22.00
C ASP A 188 4.50 0.25 21.50
N ALA A 189 3.98 -0.56 22.42
CA ALA A 189 3.23 -1.78 22.13
C ALA A 189 1.71 -1.55 22.05
N VAL A 190 1.23 -0.31 21.83
CA VAL A 190 -0.20 -0.04 21.67
C VAL A 190 -0.71 -0.75 20.42
N ASP A 191 -1.85 -1.43 20.55
CA ASP A 191 -2.55 -2.14 19.49
C ASP A 191 -4.07 -1.90 19.58
N PRO A 192 -4.78 -1.64 18.47
CA PRO A 192 -4.24 -1.34 17.14
C PRO A 192 -3.62 0.06 17.04
N LYS A 193 -2.87 0.31 15.96
CA LYS A 193 -2.41 1.67 15.60
C LYS A 193 -3.14 2.17 14.37
N LEU A 194 -3.78 3.32 14.55
CA LEU A 194 -4.45 4.07 13.48
C LEU A 194 -3.78 5.43 13.34
N ILE A 195 -3.43 5.81 12.13
CA ILE A 195 -2.75 7.08 11.83
C ILE A 195 -3.13 7.57 10.44
N GLY A 196 -3.10 8.88 10.22
CA GLY A 196 -3.28 9.45 8.89
C GLY A 196 -2.46 10.72 8.72
N VAL A 197 -2.07 11.00 7.48
CA VAL A 197 -1.39 12.24 7.12
C VAL A 197 -2.08 12.89 5.93
N ALA A 198 -2.45 14.16 6.11
CA ALA A 198 -3.08 14.97 5.08
C ALA A 198 -2.04 15.78 4.31
N CYS A 199 -2.38 16.14 3.08
CA CYS A 199 -1.74 17.21 2.34
C CYS A 199 -2.12 18.58 2.93
N ASP A 200 -1.40 19.63 2.52
CA ASP A 200 -1.68 20.99 2.96
C ASP A 200 -2.96 21.50 2.27
N PRO A 201 -3.62 22.53 2.82
CA PRO A 201 -4.81 23.11 2.20
C PRO A 201 -4.54 23.54 0.75
N GLY A 202 -5.36 23.06 -0.18
CA GLY A 202 -5.24 23.35 -1.62
C GLY A 202 -4.56 22.24 -2.43
N GLU A 203 -4.07 21.20 -1.77
CA GLU A 203 -3.43 20.07 -2.42
C GLU A 203 -4.27 18.79 -2.37
N VAL A 204 -3.91 17.84 -3.20
CA VAL A 204 -4.55 16.54 -3.35
C VAL A 204 -3.55 15.40 -3.16
N ALA A 205 -4.06 14.27 -2.68
CA ALA A 205 -3.31 13.04 -2.47
C ALA A 205 -3.41 12.13 -3.71
N THR A 206 -2.27 11.88 -4.35
CA THR A 206 -2.14 11.08 -5.58
C THR A 206 -1.88 9.60 -5.30
N GLY A 207 -1.39 9.30 -4.09
CA GLY A 207 -1.13 7.95 -3.60
C GLY A 207 -0.60 8.04 -2.16
N GLY A 208 -0.19 6.89 -1.62
CA GLY A 208 0.31 6.82 -0.25
C GLY A 208 1.32 5.71 -0.05
N GLY A 209 1.66 5.46 1.20
CA GLY A 209 2.58 4.40 1.56
C GLY A 209 2.64 4.19 3.06
N VAL A 210 3.37 3.15 3.45
CA VAL A 210 3.53 2.72 4.84
C VAL A 210 4.99 2.35 5.12
N SER A 211 5.43 2.52 6.35
CA SER A 211 6.59 1.80 6.89
C SER A 211 6.29 1.35 8.31
N LEU A 212 6.39 0.05 8.53
CA LEU A 212 6.47 -0.55 9.85
C LEU A 212 7.93 -0.58 10.28
N LEU A 213 8.22 0.00 11.44
CA LEU A 213 9.47 -0.25 12.15
C LEU A 213 9.12 -0.94 13.46
N ALA A 214 9.66 -2.12 13.65
CA ALA A 214 9.32 -2.98 14.78
C ALA A 214 10.59 -3.53 15.44
N GLY A 215 10.52 -3.79 16.74
CA GLY A 215 11.52 -4.63 17.42
C GLY A 215 11.48 -6.08 16.89
N PRO A 216 12.51 -6.89 17.18
CA PRO A 216 12.60 -8.26 16.69
C PRO A 216 11.38 -9.15 17.01
N ALA A 217 10.67 -8.89 18.11
CA ALA A 217 9.47 -9.66 18.48
C ALA A 217 8.16 -9.08 17.91
N ALA A 218 8.20 -7.95 17.20
CA ALA A 218 7.04 -7.33 16.58
C ALA A 218 7.11 -7.37 15.03
N ILE A 219 8.30 -7.51 14.44
CA ILE A 219 8.41 -7.79 13.00
C ILE A 219 7.88 -9.20 12.73
N GLY A 220 7.09 -9.35 11.67
CA GLY A 220 6.36 -10.59 11.41
C GLY A 220 5.11 -10.78 12.26
N ASN A 221 4.81 -9.94 13.25
CA ASN A 221 3.61 -10.10 14.10
C ASN A 221 2.68 -8.88 14.03
N VAL A 222 3.00 -7.92 13.15
CA VAL A 222 2.20 -6.72 12.92
C VAL A 222 1.85 -6.66 11.45
N VAL A 223 0.56 -6.73 11.17
CA VAL A 223 0.00 -6.74 9.82
C VAL A 223 -0.55 -5.37 9.49
N VAL A 224 -0.17 -4.87 8.32
CA VAL A 224 -0.73 -3.64 7.76
C VAL A 224 -2.02 -3.98 7.03
N ASP A 225 -3.14 -3.78 7.72
CA ASP A 225 -4.47 -4.12 7.21
C ASP A 225 -5.01 -3.08 6.23
N ASP A 226 -4.82 -1.79 6.52
CA ASP A 226 -5.51 -0.71 5.80
C ASP A 226 -4.54 0.35 5.27
N LEU A 227 -4.61 0.64 3.98
CA LEU A 227 -4.03 1.83 3.35
C LEU A 227 -5.14 2.52 2.54
N LEU A 228 -5.80 3.52 3.11
CA LEU A 228 -7.01 4.11 2.54
C LEU A 228 -6.90 5.62 2.31
N PRO A 229 -7.34 6.16 1.16
CA PRO A 229 -7.48 7.60 0.97
C PRO A 229 -8.59 8.21 1.84
N SER A 230 -8.50 9.52 2.09
CA SER A 230 -9.71 10.31 2.40
C SER A 230 -10.60 10.44 1.16
N ASN A 231 -11.87 10.80 1.35
CA ASN A 231 -12.81 11.06 0.24
C ASN A 231 -13.06 9.85 -0.71
N LEU A 232 -12.78 8.62 -0.26
CA LEU A 232 -13.06 7.39 -1.01
C LEU A 232 -14.52 7.34 -1.48
N ASP A 233 -14.73 7.03 -2.77
CA ASP A 233 -16.04 6.94 -3.44
C ASP A 233 -16.91 8.21 -3.38
N SER A 234 -16.34 9.36 -2.99
CA SER A 234 -17.09 10.62 -2.90
C SER A 234 -17.18 11.39 -4.22
N GLY A 235 -16.37 10.99 -5.22
CA GLY A 235 -16.15 11.74 -6.46
C GLY A 235 -15.26 12.98 -6.29
N ASN A 236 -14.81 13.31 -5.07
CA ASN A 236 -13.86 14.38 -4.82
C ASN A 236 -12.43 13.83 -4.76
N PRO A 237 -11.41 14.66 -5.06
CA PRO A 237 -10.02 14.27 -4.90
C PRO A 237 -9.70 13.86 -3.45
N PRO A 238 -8.94 12.77 -3.25
CA PRO A 238 -8.35 12.46 -1.96
C PRO A 238 -7.42 13.59 -1.50
N THR A 239 -7.28 13.75 -0.19
CA THR A 239 -6.41 14.77 0.44
C THR A 239 -5.53 14.20 1.55
N ALA A 240 -5.69 12.93 1.89
CA ALA A 240 -4.94 12.25 2.93
C ALA A 240 -4.84 10.75 2.66
N THR A 241 -3.88 10.13 3.30
CA THR A 241 -3.79 8.67 3.44
C THR A 241 -3.96 8.32 4.92
N ASN A 242 -4.84 7.37 5.18
CA ASN A 242 -5.11 6.77 6.48
C ASN A 242 -4.58 5.34 6.48
N LEU A 243 -4.06 4.91 7.63
CA LEU A 243 -3.39 3.66 7.83
C LEU A 243 -3.90 3.01 9.12
N ALA A 244 -4.14 1.70 9.08
CA ALA A 244 -4.34 0.87 10.26
C ALA A 244 -3.42 -0.35 10.19
N ALA A 245 -2.83 -0.71 11.33
CA ALA A 245 -2.13 -1.97 11.49
C ALA A 245 -2.49 -2.59 12.84
N TYR A 246 -2.47 -3.92 12.86
CA TYR A 246 -2.90 -4.76 13.96
C TYR A 246 -1.79 -5.75 14.30
N VAL A 247 -1.71 -6.11 15.57
CA VAL A 247 -0.94 -7.28 15.97
C VAL A 247 -1.74 -8.52 15.60
N GLU A 248 -1.10 -9.45 14.90
CA GLU A 248 -1.65 -10.77 14.60
C GLU A 248 -1.80 -11.62 15.87
N ASP A 249 -0.68 -11.84 16.56
CA ASP A 249 -0.60 -12.68 17.75
C ASP A 249 -0.20 -11.88 19.00
N SER A 250 -1.12 -11.82 19.98
CA SER A 250 -0.93 -11.04 21.19
C SER A 250 -0.15 -11.78 22.29
N PRO A 251 0.71 -11.08 23.05
CA PRO A 251 1.21 -9.73 22.78
C PRO A 251 2.46 -9.76 21.88
N PRO A 252 2.68 -8.75 21.02
CA PRO A 252 4.02 -8.55 20.49
C PRO A 252 4.88 -8.18 21.70
N GLY A 253 5.90 -8.97 21.99
CA GLY A 253 6.77 -8.70 23.15
C GLY A 253 7.54 -7.39 23.04
N ASP A 254 7.43 -6.67 21.91
CA ASP A 254 8.21 -5.51 21.52
C ASP A 254 7.37 -4.28 21.13
N ASN A 255 8.02 -3.12 21.22
CA ASN A 255 7.50 -1.86 20.71
C ASN A 255 7.63 -1.79 19.18
N TRP A 256 6.71 -1.05 18.57
CA TRP A 256 6.69 -0.81 17.12
C TRP A 256 6.20 0.60 16.82
N THR A 257 6.43 1.09 15.60
CA THR A 257 5.92 2.37 15.10
C THR A 257 5.47 2.21 13.65
N LEU A 258 4.39 2.89 13.31
CA LEU A 258 3.92 3.04 11.95
C LEU A 258 4.27 4.42 11.44
N LYS A 259 4.78 4.47 10.21
CA LYS A 259 4.86 5.70 9.42
C LYS A 259 3.89 5.59 8.26
N VAL A 260 3.09 6.64 8.05
CA VAL A 260 2.23 6.78 6.88
C VAL A 260 2.77 7.89 6.00
N PHE A 261 2.72 7.67 4.69
CA PHE A 261 3.14 8.62 3.67
C PHE A 261 1.95 8.99 2.79
N THR A 262 1.87 10.26 2.40
CA THR A 262 0.94 10.74 1.37
C THR A 262 1.73 11.46 0.28
N LEU A 263 1.52 11.08 -0.97
CA LEU A 263 2.08 11.75 -2.15
C LEU A 263 1.17 12.92 -2.51
N CYS A 264 1.63 14.14 -2.24
CA CYS A 264 0.83 15.35 -2.38
C CYS A 264 1.25 16.18 -3.58
N ALA A 265 0.31 16.90 -4.19
CA ALA A 265 0.55 17.89 -5.23
C ALA A 265 -0.59 18.93 -5.26
N ASP A 266 -0.39 20.05 -5.94
CA ASP A 266 -1.41 21.09 -6.08
C ASP A 266 -2.68 20.56 -6.79
N GLY A 267 -3.84 20.92 -6.24
CA GLY A 267 -5.17 20.53 -6.70
C GLY A 267 -5.57 21.12 -8.05
#